data_AF-A0A947M0W5-F1
#
_entry.id   AF-A0A947M0W5-F1
#
_cell.length_a   1.000
_cell.length_b   1.000
_cell.length_c   1.000
_cell.angle_alpha   90.00
_cell.angle_beta   90.00
_cell.angle_gamma   90.00
#
_symmetry.space_group_name_H-M   'P 1'
#
loop_
_entity.id
_entity.type
_entity.pdbx_description
1 polymer ?
#
loop_
_entity_poly.entity_id
_entity_poly.type
_entity_poly.pdbx_seq_one_letter_code
_entity_poly.pdbx_strand_id
1 'polypeptide(L)'
;MKTHLVTRFAPSPTGRLHIGHAFSALFGFKQARDTDGAFILRIEDIDTGRCRPEFEQGIYEDLRWLGLTWQTPVRRQSEYMDDYKEALHKLSDLDLIYPCFCTRKDIQDSPSAPHGPEGVIYPGTCRNLTDDQRADQMRAGKAYAFRLDLGKAIALLTKKGKWPLTWHDAARGEQTATPEILGDVVLARKDVSASYHLSVTVDDHLQGVTMVTRGEDLFYASHLHRLLQELLGLNVPQWHHHPLLLDSEGKRFAKRNNSVTLQHMREVEKKSPFDVMRLVGIGLALVIMLPAVALAQDNEGPTVEDEIAYQVTRSPYKRYVTLSFENDSIGSGTDQNYTNGARVSYLNVNAKVPEFIDTIADAIPTFDTNDTTAIFWTLGQNMYTPGDITIATPQNNDRPWAAFLYGSAGLVTLSDNHVDEVELTLGVVGPAAFGEIVQEKVHEVLNVDTPRGWDNQLKNEPGAIVSWRRRWPGTYEAAFGGFYLGMEPNVNVSIGNIYTYAGAGALLRLTPYDDRFQDAPPFVRPAMPGTGYFETPGDGFGWYLFAGVDGRAVARNIFLDGNTFRDSPSIDKNNFVADVSGGLALTFERFRVSYSVVYRTKEFDGQADNDLFGSVGLTYRY
;
A
#
# COMPACT_ATOMS: atom_id res chain seq x y z
N MET A 1 -14.66 -26.03 15.07
CA MET A 1 -13.23 -26.43 14.95
C MET A 1 -12.61 -25.49 13.93
N LYS A 2 -11.56 -24.73 14.30
CA LYS A 2 -10.85 -23.90 13.32
C LYS A 2 -10.20 -24.85 12.31
N THR A 3 -10.57 -24.74 11.04
CA THR A 3 -9.95 -25.52 9.96
C THR A 3 -8.47 -25.13 9.89
N HIS A 4 -7.58 -26.12 9.98
CA HIS A 4 -6.14 -25.89 9.91
C HIS A 4 -5.79 -25.29 8.55
N LEU A 5 -5.20 -24.09 8.52
CA LEU A 5 -4.87 -23.42 7.26
C LEU A 5 -3.68 -24.11 6.60
N VAL A 6 -3.75 -24.34 5.30
CA VAL A 6 -2.69 -24.96 4.50
C VAL A 6 -2.50 -24.12 3.25
N THR A 7 -1.36 -23.45 3.15
CA THR A 7 -0.95 -22.65 1.99
C THR A 7 0.19 -23.33 1.25
N ARG A 8 0.46 -22.90 0.01
CA ARG A 8 1.60 -23.42 -0.76
C ARG A 8 2.31 -22.35 -1.57
N PHE A 9 3.62 -22.50 -1.69
CA PHE A 9 4.44 -21.87 -2.71
C PHE A 9 4.85 -22.93 -3.74
N ALA A 10 4.46 -22.73 -5.00
CA ALA A 10 4.57 -23.73 -6.06
C ALA A 10 5.38 -23.24 -7.28
N PRO A 11 6.70 -23.02 -7.16
CA PRO A 11 7.52 -22.51 -8.25
C PRO A 11 7.86 -23.58 -9.31
N SER A 12 7.95 -23.15 -10.58
CA SER A 12 8.57 -23.95 -11.64
C SER A 12 10.09 -23.68 -11.73
N PRO A 13 10.96 -24.71 -11.71
CA PRO A 13 12.41 -24.56 -11.71
C PRO A 13 12.98 -24.26 -13.11
N THR A 14 12.46 -23.22 -13.76
CA THR A 14 12.86 -22.76 -15.11
C THR A 14 13.76 -21.52 -15.09
N GLY A 15 14.15 -21.07 -13.89
CA GLY A 15 15.06 -19.96 -13.64
C GLY A 15 15.22 -19.72 -12.14
N ARG A 16 16.19 -18.89 -11.74
CA ARG A 16 16.40 -18.48 -10.34
C ARG A 16 15.21 -17.67 -9.80
N LEU A 17 14.99 -17.72 -8.49
CA LEU A 17 13.98 -16.89 -7.84
C LEU A 17 14.41 -15.42 -7.85
N HIS A 18 13.42 -14.53 -7.83
CA HIS A 18 13.58 -13.08 -7.79
C HIS A 18 12.65 -12.49 -6.74
N ILE A 19 12.69 -11.17 -6.53
CA ILE A 19 11.94 -10.51 -5.45
C ILE A 19 10.42 -10.78 -5.49
N GLY A 20 9.81 -10.79 -6.68
CA GLY A 20 8.40 -11.20 -6.82
C GLY A 20 8.09 -12.62 -6.31
N HIS A 21 9.02 -13.57 -6.49
CA HIS A 21 8.86 -14.91 -5.92
C HIS A 21 9.02 -14.91 -4.40
N ALA A 22 9.96 -14.13 -3.86
CA ALA A 22 10.11 -13.95 -2.42
C ALA A 22 8.82 -13.38 -1.81
N PHE A 23 8.21 -12.39 -2.45
CA PHE A 23 6.91 -11.83 -2.05
C PHE A 23 5.83 -12.91 -1.99
N SER A 24 5.64 -13.69 -3.06
CA SER A 24 4.65 -14.78 -3.08
C SER A 24 4.89 -15.84 -2.00
N ALA A 25 6.15 -16.23 -1.79
CA ALA A 25 6.52 -17.22 -0.78
C ALA A 25 6.28 -16.71 0.65
N LEU A 26 6.75 -15.49 0.95
CA LEU A 26 6.56 -14.84 2.25
C LEU A 26 5.09 -14.59 2.56
N PHE A 27 4.30 -14.21 1.55
CA PHE A 27 2.87 -14.00 1.70
C PHE A 27 2.16 -15.28 2.13
N GLY A 28 2.38 -16.40 1.42
CA GLY A 28 1.80 -17.70 1.78
C GLY A 28 2.31 -18.20 3.14
N PHE A 29 3.60 -18.02 3.43
CA PHE A 29 4.22 -18.45 4.68
C PHE A 29 3.67 -17.69 5.88
N LYS A 30 3.49 -16.36 5.76
CA LYS A 30 2.89 -15.53 6.79
C LYS A 30 1.46 -15.96 7.11
N GLN A 31 0.62 -16.15 6.10
CA GLN A 31 -0.77 -16.60 6.30
C GLN A 31 -0.83 -17.92 7.08
N ALA A 32 -0.01 -18.90 6.71
CA ALA A 32 0.08 -20.16 7.45
C ALA A 32 0.53 -19.92 8.90
N ARG A 33 1.60 -19.15 9.11
CA ARG A 33 2.17 -18.91 10.44
C ARG A 33 1.21 -18.18 11.38
N ASP A 34 0.47 -17.19 10.89
CA ASP A 34 -0.44 -16.38 11.69
C ASP A 34 -1.64 -17.20 12.23
N THR A 35 -1.90 -18.36 11.64
CA THR A 35 -3.02 -19.26 12.01
C THR A 35 -2.58 -20.60 12.59
N ASP A 36 -1.30 -20.76 12.95
CA ASP A 36 -0.69 -22.05 13.31
C ASP A 36 -0.95 -23.15 12.26
N GLY A 37 -0.97 -22.76 10.98
CA GLY A 37 -1.21 -23.58 9.82
C GLY A 37 0.06 -24.18 9.21
N ALA A 38 -0.08 -24.81 8.05
CA ALA A 38 1.00 -25.43 7.30
C ALA A 38 1.37 -24.65 6.04
N PHE A 39 2.66 -24.56 5.77
CA PHE A 39 3.20 -24.03 4.52
C PHE A 39 3.87 -25.15 3.72
N ILE A 40 3.44 -25.32 2.47
CA ILE A 40 3.90 -26.37 1.56
C ILE A 40 4.79 -25.76 0.47
N LEU A 41 5.89 -26.44 0.17
CA LEU A 41 6.66 -26.21 -1.06
C LEU A 41 6.32 -27.33 -2.06
N ARG A 42 5.99 -26.95 -3.30
CA ARG A 42 5.77 -27.87 -4.43
C ARG A 42 6.60 -27.43 -5.63
N ILE A 43 7.28 -28.37 -6.28
CA ILE A 43 8.05 -28.08 -7.51
C ILE A 43 7.19 -28.40 -8.73
N GLU A 44 6.84 -27.38 -9.51
CA GLU A 44 6.01 -27.51 -10.71
C GLU A 44 6.87 -27.69 -11.98
N ASP A 45 7.39 -28.90 -12.18
CA ASP A 45 8.40 -29.26 -13.18
C ASP A 45 7.87 -30.09 -14.37
N ILE A 46 6.58 -29.98 -14.68
CA ILE A 46 5.95 -30.67 -15.82
C ILE A 46 6.50 -30.27 -17.20
N ASP A 47 7.21 -29.14 -17.31
CA ASP A 47 7.91 -28.70 -18.54
C ASP A 47 9.40 -29.07 -18.47
N THR A 48 9.68 -30.36 -18.53
CA THR A 48 11.02 -30.95 -18.37
C THR A 48 12.09 -30.33 -19.27
N GLY A 49 11.71 -29.85 -20.46
CA GLY A 49 12.64 -29.18 -21.38
C GLY A 49 13.19 -27.84 -20.86
N ARG A 50 12.44 -27.15 -19.98
CA ARG A 50 12.84 -25.86 -19.39
C ARG A 50 13.34 -25.98 -17.96
N CYS A 51 12.99 -27.05 -17.27
CA CYS A 51 13.41 -27.29 -15.90
C CYS A 51 14.88 -27.68 -15.81
N ARG A 52 15.58 -27.22 -14.77
CA ARG A 52 16.98 -27.57 -14.52
C ARG A 52 17.21 -27.87 -13.03
N PRO A 53 17.99 -28.92 -12.69
CA PRO A 53 18.30 -29.24 -11.29
C PRO A 53 18.94 -28.08 -10.53
N GLU A 54 19.78 -27.25 -11.17
CA GLU A 54 20.39 -26.09 -10.51
C GLU A 54 19.38 -25.02 -10.08
N PHE A 55 18.25 -24.88 -10.80
CA PHE A 55 17.19 -23.95 -10.41
C PHE A 55 16.32 -24.51 -9.29
N GLU A 56 16.07 -25.81 -9.29
CA GLU A 56 15.39 -26.50 -8.18
C GLU A 56 16.20 -26.39 -6.88
N GLN A 57 17.50 -26.68 -6.94
CA GLN A 57 18.41 -26.51 -5.81
C GLN A 57 18.45 -25.05 -5.33
N GLY A 58 18.49 -24.10 -6.27
CA GLY A 58 18.41 -22.67 -6.00
C GLY A 58 17.14 -22.25 -5.25
N ILE A 59 15.99 -22.84 -5.57
CA ILE A 59 14.73 -22.59 -4.85
C ILE A 59 14.88 -22.98 -3.37
N TYR A 60 15.44 -24.16 -3.07
CA TYR A 60 15.64 -24.58 -1.69
C TYR A 60 16.62 -23.68 -0.93
N GLU A 61 17.71 -23.27 -1.57
CA GLU A 61 18.71 -22.37 -1.00
C GLU A 61 18.13 -21.00 -0.69
N ASP A 62 17.41 -20.41 -1.65
CA ASP A 62 16.81 -19.09 -1.52
C ASP A 62 15.74 -19.05 -0.43
N LEU A 63 14.86 -20.07 -0.36
CA LEU A 63 13.82 -20.14 0.66
C LEU A 63 14.40 -20.38 2.07
N ARG A 64 15.43 -21.24 2.22
CA ARG A 64 16.14 -21.41 3.50
C ARG A 64 16.84 -20.13 3.93
N TRP A 65 17.48 -19.44 2.99
CA TRP A 65 18.16 -18.18 3.26
C TRP A 65 17.16 -17.11 3.73
N LEU A 66 15.97 -17.05 3.15
CA LEU A 66 14.88 -16.20 3.61
C LEU A 66 14.27 -16.63 4.97
N GLY A 67 14.71 -17.76 5.55
CA GLY A 67 14.23 -18.26 6.83
C GLY A 67 12.87 -18.98 6.77
N LEU A 68 12.41 -19.37 5.57
CA LEU A 68 11.15 -20.08 5.40
C LEU A 68 11.36 -21.57 5.68
N THR A 69 10.40 -22.15 6.39
CA THR A 69 10.30 -23.59 6.62
C THR A 69 9.06 -24.13 5.92
N TRP A 70 9.11 -25.37 5.45
CA TRP A 70 8.01 -26.00 4.71
C TRP A 70 7.88 -27.47 5.08
N GLN A 71 6.72 -28.05 4.78
CA GLN A 71 6.48 -29.48 4.97
C GLN A 71 7.34 -30.34 4.04
N THR A 72 7.86 -31.43 4.58
CA THR A 72 8.62 -32.45 3.86
C THR A 72 7.92 -33.81 3.93
N PRO A 73 7.98 -34.65 2.88
CA PRO A 73 8.74 -34.47 1.63
C PRO A 73 8.10 -33.44 0.68
N VAL A 74 8.94 -32.82 -0.16
CA VAL A 74 8.50 -31.87 -1.19
C VAL A 74 8.00 -32.63 -2.42
N ARG A 75 6.79 -32.32 -2.87
CA ARG A 75 6.19 -32.92 -4.08
C ARG A 75 6.80 -32.29 -5.33
N ARG A 76 7.26 -33.13 -6.26
CA ARG A 76 7.72 -32.74 -7.61
C ARG A 76 6.73 -33.29 -8.63
N GLN A 77 6.08 -32.43 -9.41
CA GLN A 77 4.96 -32.84 -10.27
C GLN A 77 5.35 -33.93 -11.28
N SER A 78 6.59 -33.90 -11.80
CA SER A 78 7.10 -34.90 -12.73
C SER A 78 7.12 -36.34 -12.18
N GLU A 79 7.13 -36.51 -10.85
CA GLU A 79 7.11 -37.82 -10.17
C GLU A 79 5.70 -38.38 -9.97
N TYR A 80 4.67 -37.58 -10.23
CA TYR A 80 3.26 -37.93 -9.94
C TYR A 80 2.36 -37.84 -11.17
N MET A 81 2.91 -38.14 -12.36
CA MET A 81 2.18 -38.06 -13.62
C MET A 81 0.96 -38.99 -13.69
N ASP A 82 0.93 -40.07 -12.90
CA ASP A 82 -0.20 -41.00 -12.87
C ASP A 82 -1.44 -40.39 -12.22
N ASP A 83 -1.29 -39.49 -11.24
CA ASP A 83 -2.41 -38.76 -10.62
C ASP A 83 -3.13 -37.90 -11.67
N TYR A 84 -2.37 -37.28 -12.58
CA TYR A 84 -2.91 -36.44 -13.65
C TYR A 84 -3.54 -37.28 -14.77
N LYS A 85 -3.00 -38.46 -15.07
CA LYS A 85 -3.63 -39.43 -15.99
C LYS A 85 -4.98 -39.89 -15.45
N GLU A 86 -5.09 -40.17 -14.16
CA GLU A 86 -6.36 -40.56 -13.54
C GLU A 86 -7.41 -39.44 -13.67
N ALA A 87 -7.00 -38.18 -13.40
CA ALA A 87 -7.87 -37.03 -13.58
C ALA A 87 -8.33 -36.86 -15.04
N LEU A 88 -7.42 -37.06 -16.01
CA LEU A 88 -7.79 -37.06 -17.44
C LEU A 88 -8.75 -38.18 -17.80
N HIS A 89 -8.54 -39.39 -17.28
CA HIS A 89 -9.45 -40.51 -17.52
C HIS A 89 -10.85 -40.18 -17.00
N LYS A 90 -10.99 -39.60 -15.80
CA LYS A 90 -12.30 -39.15 -15.27
C LYS A 90 -12.98 -38.15 -16.20
N LEU A 91 -12.24 -37.18 -16.74
CA LEU A 91 -12.79 -36.21 -17.69
C LEU A 91 -13.14 -36.84 -19.05
N SER A 92 -12.36 -37.83 -19.48
CA SER A 92 -12.63 -38.61 -20.69
C SER A 92 -13.89 -39.47 -20.56
N ASP A 93 -14.08 -40.14 -19.42
CA ASP A 93 -15.24 -40.97 -19.13
C ASP A 93 -16.54 -40.13 -19.07
N LEU A 94 -16.42 -38.86 -18.73
CA LEU A 94 -17.50 -37.88 -18.77
C LEU A 94 -17.72 -37.25 -20.17
N ASP A 95 -16.93 -37.63 -21.18
CA ASP A 95 -16.97 -37.07 -22.53
C ASP A 95 -16.76 -35.53 -22.55
N LEU A 96 -15.87 -35.04 -21.69
CA LEU A 96 -15.58 -33.62 -21.51
C LEU A 96 -14.26 -33.16 -22.14
N ILE A 97 -13.47 -34.07 -22.70
CA ILE A 97 -12.21 -33.71 -23.35
C ILE A 97 -12.14 -34.25 -24.77
N TYR A 98 -11.42 -33.53 -25.64
CA TYR A 98 -11.21 -33.93 -27.03
C TYR A 98 -9.80 -33.58 -27.51
N PRO A 99 -9.24 -34.34 -28.48
CA PRO A 99 -7.95 -34.02 -29.07
C PRO A 99 -8.05 -32.81 -30.00
N CYS A 100 -7.12 -31.87 -29.83
CA CYS A 100 -6.93 -30.70 -30.67
C CYS A 100 -5.58 -30.79 -31.37
N PHE A 101 -5.59 -30.59 -32.70
CA PHE A 101 -4.42 -30.69 -33.56
C PHE A 101 -3.91 -29.31 -34.03
N CYS A 102 -4.50 -28.22 -33.53
CA CYS A 102 -4.13 -26.86 -33.88
C CYS A 102 -2.82 -26.47 -33.19
N THR A 103 -1.90 -25.89 -33.95
CA THR A 103 -0.71 -25.24 -33.41
C THR A 103 -1.07 -23.88 -32.81
N ARG A 104 -0.15 -23.29 -32.02
CA ARG A 104 -0.35 -21.92 -31.50
C ARG A 104 -0.52 -20.90 -32.63
N LYS A 105 0.21 -21.10 -33.74
CA LYS A 105 0.12 -20.24 -34.93
C LYS A 105 -1.27 -20.35 -35.56
N ASP A 106 -1.79 -21.56 -35.74
CA ASP A 106 -3.14 -21.76 -36.30
C ASP A 106 -4.23 -21.05 -35.48
N ILE A 107 -4.06 -20.97 -34.16
CA ILE A 107 -5.00 -20.32 -33.25
C ILE A 107 -4.87 -18.79 -33.34
N GLN A 108 -3.64 -18.27 -33.36
CA GLN A 108 -3.37 -16.83 -33.46
C GLN A 108 -3.80 -16.24 -34.80
N ASP A 109 -3.63 -17.00 -35.90
CA ASP A 109 -3.95 -16.57 -37.25
C ASP A 109 -5.45 -16.75 -37.58
N SER A 110 -6.26 -17.27 -36.65
CA SER A 110 -7.69 -17.54 -36.85
C SER A 110 -8.52 -16.25 -36.73
N PRO A 111 -9.22 -15.81 -37.80
CA PRO A 111 -10.01 -14.58 -37.78
C PRO A 111 -11.19 -14.61 -36.78
N SER A 112 -11.64 -15.81 -36.42
CA SER A 112 -12.78 -16.04 -35.52
C SER A 112 -12.39 -16.22 -34.06
N ALA A 113 -11.09 -16.13 -33.72
CA ALA A 113 -10.64 -16.40 -32.37
C ALA A 113 -10.95 -15.20 -31.44
N PRO A 114 -11.76 -15.37 -30.38
CA PRO A 114 -12.07 -14.29 -29.47
C PRO A 114 -10.85 -13.91 -28.61
N HIS A 115 -10.86 -12.72 -28.04
CA HIS A 115 -9.84 -12.28 -27.08
C HIS A 115 -10.35 -12.41 -25.65
N GLY A 116 -9.58 -13.08 -24.80
CA GLY A 116 -9.78 -13.18 -23.36
C GLY A 116 -8.65 -12.51 -22.58
N PRO A 117 -8.73 -12.51 -21.24
CA PRO A 117 -7.75 -11.85 -20.39
C PRO A 117 -6.34 -12.45 -20.50
N GLU A 118 -6.22 -13.72 -20.91
CA GLU A 118 -4.93 -14.42 -21.11
C GLU A 118 -4.51 -14.53 -22.59
N GLY A 119 -5.18 -13.78 -23.48
CA GLY A 119 -4.88 -13.73 -24.91
C GLY A 119 -5.95 -14.38 -25.79
N VAL A 120 -5.52 -14.93 -26.93
CA VAL A 120 -6.42 -15.50 -27.94
C VAL A 120 -7.08 -16.78 -27.42
N ILE A 121 -8.41 -16.78 -27.36
CA ILE A 121 -9.23 -17.92 -27.00
C ILE A 121 -9.31 -18.88 -28.18
N TYR A 122 -9.27 -20.18 -27.89
CA TYR A 122 -9.38 -21.20 -28.92
C TYR A 122 -10.72 -21.11 -29.67
N PRO A 123 -10.74 -21.02 -31.02
CA PRO A 123 -11.95 -20.78 -31.81
C PRO A 123 -12.85 -22.03 -31.99
N GLY A 124 -12.50 -23.18 -31.40
CA GLY A 124 -13.33 -24.40 -31.50
C GLY A 124 -13.08 -25.26 -32.75
N THR A 125 -12.03 -25.00 -33.55
CA THR A 125 -11.78 -25.68 -34.85
C THR A 125 -11.86 -27.21 -34.79
N CYS A 126 -11.13 -27.84 -33.86
CA CYS A 126 -11.15 -29.28 -33.62
C CYS A 126 -12.30 -29.77 -32.72
N ARG A 127 -13.05 -28.86 -32.05
CA ARG A 127 -14.18 -29.25 -31.20
C ARG A 127 -15.25 -29.95 -32.04
N ASN A 128 -15.47 -29.45 -33.25
CA ASN A 128 -16.50 -29.94 -34.17
C ASN A 128 -16.07 -31.11 -35.07
N LEU A 129 -14.85 -31.65 -34.89
CA LEU A 129 -14.43 -32.85 -35.63
C LEU A 129 -15.16 -34.08 -35.11
N THR A 130 -15.51 -34.99 -36.02
CA THR A 130 -16.05 -36.31 -35.66
C THR A 130 -14.96 -37.19 -35.06
N ASP A 131 -15.37 -38.25 -34.33
CA ASP A 131 -14.41 -39.18 -33.73
C ASP A 131 -13.57 -39.93 -34.77
N ASP A 132 -14.14 -40.23 -35.94
CA ASP A 132 -13.39 -40.80 -37.06
C ASP A 132 -12.31 -39.83 -37.58
N GLN A 133 -12.65 -38.55 -37.75
CA GLN A 133 -11.68 -37.53 -38.18
C GLN A 133 -10.55 -37.34 -37.15
N ARG A 134 -10.88 -37.41 -35.86
CA ARG A 134 -9.89 -37.36 -34.78
C ARG A 134 -8.98 -38.58 -34.81
N ALA A 135 -9.56 -39.78 -34.97
CA ALA A 135 -8.83 -41.03 -35.08
C ALA A 135 -7.90 -41.07 -36.30
N ASP A 136 -8.33 -40.54 -37.45
CA ASP A 136 -7.51 -40.42 -38.65
C ASP A 136 -6.27 -39.54 -38.42
N GLN A 137 -6.46 -38.36 -37.82
CA GLN A 137 -5.36 -37.44 -37.51
C GLN A 137 -4.37 -38.05 -36.50
N MET A 138 -4.88 -38.81 -35.51
CA MET A 138 -4.04 -39.52 -34.55
C MET A 138 -3.28 -40.68 -35.20
N ARG A 139 -3.92 -41.47 -36.07
CA ARG A 139 -3.27 -42.54 -36.86
C ARG A 139 -2.20 -41.99 -37.81
N ALA A 140 -2.41 -40.80 -38.36
CA ALA A 140 -1.42 -40.09 -39.16
C ALA A 140 -0.23 -39.55 -38.34
N GLY A 141 -0.19 -39.78 -37.02
CA GLY A 141 0.91 -39.40 -36.15
C GLY A 141 0.96 -37.91 -35.82
N LYS A 142 -0.09 -37.14 -36.12
CA LYS A 142 -0.11 -35.69 -35.86
C LYS A 142 -0.02 -35.42 -34.36
N ALA A 143 0.77 -34.42 -33.97
CA ALA A 143 0.85 -33.96 -32.60
C ALA A 143 -0.50 -33.36 -32.17
N TYR A 144 -0.91 -33.63 -30.93
CA TYR A 144 -2.17 -33.12 -30.39
C TYR A 144 -2.08 -32.84 -28.88
N ALA A 145 -3.06 -32.07 -28.42
CA ALA A 145 -3.29 -31.79 -27.01
C ALA A 145 -4.75 -32.06 -26.67
N PHE A 146 -5.03 -32.52 -25.45
CA PHE A 146 -6.40 -32.67 -24.96
C PHE A 146 -6.91 -31.33 -24.44
N ARG A 147 -8.06 -30.89 -24.95
CA ARG A 147 -8.75 -29.69 -24.49
C ARG A 147 -10.03 -30.06 -23.74
N LEU A 148 -10.40 -29.22 -22.77
CA LEU A 148 -11.71 -29.28 -22.11
C LEU A 148 -12.78 -28.73 -23.06
N ASP A 149 -13.86 -29.48 -23.30
CA ASP A 149 -15.08 -28.97 -23.92
C ASP A 149 -15.90 -28.22 -22.86
N LEU A 150 -15.74 -26.90 -22.85
CA LEU A 150 -16.37 -26.07 -21.83
C LEU A 150 -17.90 -26.07 -21.93
N GLY A 151 -18.44 -26.15 -23.15
CA GLY A 151 -19.88 -26.19 -23.38
C GLY A 151 -20.51 -27.44 -22.79
N LYS A 152 -19.91 -28.61 -23.04
CA LYS A 152 -20.36 -29.88 -22.42
C LYS A 152 -20.20 -29.86 -20.91
N ALA A 153 -19.11 -29.31 -20.39
CA ALA A 153 -18.87 -29.23 -18.95
C ALA A 153 -19.93 -28.40 -18.23
N ILE A 154 -20.23 -27.19 -18.73
CA ILE A 154 -21.27 -26.33 -18.17
C ILE A 154 -22.65 -26.99 -18.31
N ALA A 155 -22.98 -27.56 -19.47
CA ALA A 155 -24.25 -28.25 -19.68
C ALA A 155 -24.44 -29.44 -18.71
N LEU A 156 -23.39 -30.22 -18.46
CA LEU A 156 -23.40 -31.31 -17.49
C LEU A 156 -23.69 -30.81 -16.07
N LEU A 157 -23.05 -29.72 -15.63
CA LEU A 157 -23.26 -29.15 -14.30
C LEU A 157 -24.62 -28.49 -14.15
N THR A 158 -25.12 -27.81 -15.19
CA THR A 158 -26.48 -27.27 -15.24
C THR A 158 -27.51 -28.38 -15.10
N LYS A 159 -27.34 -29.50 -15.83
CA LYS A 159 -28.22 -30.68 -15.71
C LYS A 159 -28.19 -31.29 -14.30
N LYS A 160 -27.05 -31.20 -13.61
CA LYS A 160 -26.87 -31.66 -12.22
C LYS A 160 -27.35 -30.64 -11.18
N GLY A 161 -27.85 -29.47 -11.57
CA GLY A 161 -28.28 -28.41 -10.64
C GLY A 161 -27.13 -27.77 -9.86
N LYS A 162 -25.90 -27.84 -10.39
CA LYS A 162 -24.67 -27.35 -9.74
C LYS A 162 -24.12 -26.06 -10.37
N TRP A 163 -24.75 -25.55 -11.42
CA TRP A 163 -24.34 -24.32 -12.12
C TRP A 163 -25.32 -23.17 -11.83
N PRO A 164 -24.87 -21.93 -11.59
CA PRO A 164 -23.48 -21.46 -11.59
C PRO A 164 -22.67 -21.90 -10.36
N LEU A 165 -21.35 -21.99 -10.51
CA LEU A 165 -20.44 -22.24 -9.38
C LEU A 165 -19.98 -20.92 -8.77
N THR A 166 -19.73 -20.91 -7.46
CA THR A 166 -19.08 -19.79 -6.77
C THR A 166 -17.75 -20.21 -6.15
N TRP A 167 -16.88 -19.23 -5.91
CA TRP A 167 -15.62 -19.36 -5.18
C TRP A 167 -15.33 -18.07 -4.41
N HIS A 168 -14.49 -18.14 -3.38
CA HIS A 168 -14.19 -16.98 -2.52
C HIS A 168 -12.74 -16.56 -2.66
N ASP A 169 -12.52 -15.27 -2.92
CA ASP A 169 -11.22 -14.62 -2.81
C ASP A 169 -11.16 -13.77 -1.54
N ALA A 170 -10.13 -13.97 -0.71
CA ALA A 170 -9.99 -13.24 0.55
C ALA A 170 -9.87 -11.71 0.39
N ALA A 171 -9.43 -11.22 -0.78
CA ALA A 171 -9.33 -9.79 -1.08
C ALA A 171 -10.52 -9.25 -1.89
N ARG A 172 -11.23 -10.10 -2.65
CA ARG A 172 -12.33 -9.68 -3.56
C ARG A 172 -13.71 -10.23 -3.20
N GLY A 173 -13.83 -11.00 -2.12
CA GLY A 173 -15.08 -11.61 -1.67
C GLY A 173 -15.55 -12.76 -2.57
N GLU A 174 -16.86 -13.02 -2.55
CA GLU A 174 -17.47 -14.09 -3.35
C GLU A 174 -17.46 -13.75 -4.85
N GLN A 175 -17.10 -14.74 -5.66
CA GLN A 175 -16.97 -14.66 -7.10
C GLN A 175 -17.84 -15.73 -7.76
N THR A 176 -18.56 -15.36 -8.81
CA THR A 176 -19.22 -16.31 -9.70
C THR A 176 -18.21 -16.85 -10.73
N ALA A 177 -18.15 -18.16 -10.92
CA ALA A 177 -17.24 -18.78 -11.87
C ALA A 177 -17.66 -18.50 -13.33
N THR A 178 -16.75 -17.91 -14.11
CA THR A 178 -16.93 -17.55 -15.53
C THR A 178 -15.78 -18.13 -16.39
N PRO A 179 -15.57 -19.45 -16.40
CA PRO A 179 -14.47 -20.10 -17.12
C PRO A 179 -14.49 -19.86 -18.64
N GLU A 180 -15.63 -19.42 -19.20
CA GLU A 180 -15.80 -19.05 -20.61
C GLU A 180 -14.85 -17.95 -21.08
N ILE A 181 -14.35 -17.11 -20.17
CA ILE A 181 -13.33 -16.10 -20.49
C ILE A 181 -12.00 -16.71 -20.96
N LEU A 182 -11.74 -17.99 -20.67
CA LEU A 182 -10.54 -18.72 -21.11
C LEU A 182 -10.83 -19.68 -22.28
N GLY A 183 -12.10 -19.99 -22.53
CA GLY A 183 -12.55 -21.00 -23.49
C GLY A 183 -11.99 -22.41 -23.22
N ASP A 184 -11.88 -23.20 -24.29
CA ASP A 184 -11.42 -24.60 -24.19
C ASP A 184 -9.91 -24.67 -23.98
N VAL A 185 -9.51 -24.69 -22.71
CA VAL A 185 -8.10 -24.78 -22.32
C VAL A 185 -7.49 -26.15 -22.59
N VAL A 186 -6.16 -26.20 -22.71
CA VAL A 186 -5.40 -27.45 -22.78
C VAL A 186 -5.26 -28.04 -21.37
N LEU A 187 -5.65 -29.31 -21.21
CA LEU A 187 -5.50 -30.07 -19.97
C LEU A 187 -4.34 -31.07 -20.00
N ALA A 188 -3.91 -31.49 -21.19
CA ALA A 188 -2.72 -32.32 -21.37
C ALA A 188 -2.18 -32.24 -22.79
N ARG A 189 -0.90 -32.56 -22.96
CA ARG A 189 -0.27 -32.78 -24.26
C ARG A 189 -0.12 -34.30 -24.49
N LYS A 190 -0.03 -34.74 -25.74
CA LYS A 190 0.20 -36.16 -26.04
C LYS A 190 1.39 -36.74 -25.27
N ASP A 191 2.51 -36.01 -25.26
CA ASP A 191 3.77 -36.48 -24.66
C ASP A 191 3.89 -36.16 -23.15
N VAL A 192 2.98 -35.33 -22.62
CA VAL A 192 2.95 -34.94 -21.21
C VAL A 192 1.50 -34.94 -20.74
N SER A 193 1.12 -35.96 -19.96
CA SER A 193 -0.23 -36.17 -19.44
C SER A 193 -0.69 -35.15 -18.39
N ALA A 194 -0.23 -33.90 -18.48
CA ALA A 194 -0.62 -32.81 -17.61
C ALA A 194 -0.47 -31.45 -18.30
N SER A 195 -1.26 -30.48 -17.85
CA SER A 195 -1.05 -29.06 -18.05
C SER A 195 -1.02 -28.37 -16.68
N TYR A 196 -0.58 -27.12 -16.64
CA TYR A 196 -0.60 -26.32 -15.41
C TYR A 196 -1.99 -26.33 -14.74
N HIS A 197 -3.07 -26.13 -15.50
CA HIS A 197 -4.42 -26.06 -14.92
C HIS A 197 -4.86 -27.37 -14.28
N LEU A 198 -4.52 -28.50 -14.89
CA LEU A 198 -4.85 -29.82 -14.35
C LEU A 198 -3.97 -30.14 -13.14
N SER A 199 -2.64 -30.01 -13.26
CA SER A 199 -1.71 -30.43 -12.22
C SER A 199 -1.87 -29.62 -10.95
N VAL A 200 -1.96 -28.29 -11.04
CA VAL A 200 -2.12 -27.41 -9.87
C VAL A 200 -3.41 -27.73 -9.11
N THR A 201 -4.49 -28.03 -9.82
CA THR A 201 -5.82 -28.27 -9.24
C THR A 201 -5.88 -29.62 -8.53
N VAL A 202 -5.29 -30.66 -9.14
CA VAL A 202 -5.19 -32.00 -8.54
C VAL A 202 -4.26 -31.97 -7.33
N ASP A 203 -3.11 -31.31 -7.44
CA ASP A 203 -2.13 -31.26 -6.34
C ASP A 203 -2.60 -30.45 -5.15
N ASP A 204 -3.29 -29.32 -5.37
CA ASP A 204 -3.87 -28.53 -4.28
C ASP A 204 -4.88 -29.37 -3.48
N HIS A 205 -5.65 -30.25 -4.14
CA HIS A 205 -6.51 -31.22 -3.46
C HIS A 205 -5.72 -32.29 -2.69
N LEU A 206 -4.77 -32.96 -3.35
CA LEU A 206 -4.00 -34.06 -2.74
C LEU A 206 -3.13 -33.61 -1.56
N GLN A 207 -2.62 -32.38 -1.61
CA GLN A 207 -1.82 -31.79 -0.53
C GLN A 207 -2.68 -31.10 0.55
N GLY A 208 -4.01 -31.15 0.43
CA GLY A 208 -4.92 -30.58 1.40
C GLY A 208 -4.82 -29.05 1.52
N VAL A 209 -4.46 -28.36 0.43
CA VAL A 209 -4.38 -26.90 0.38
C VAL A 209 -5.77 -26.32 0.66
N THR A 210 -5.88 -25.50 1.70
CA THR A 210 -7.13 -24.84 2.07
C THR A 210 -7.16 -23.36 1.67
N MET A 211 -6.00 -22.74 1.44
CA MET A 211 -5.91 -21.41 0.82
C MET A 211 -4.81 -21.33 -0.24
N VAL A 212 -5.22 -20.98 -1.47
CA VAL A 212 -4.35 -20.74 -2.61
C VAL A 212 -3.90 -19.28 -2.61
N THR A 213 -2.66 -19.03 -2.19
CA THR A 213 -2.01 -17.72 -2.32
C THR A 213 -1.20 -17.65 -3.61
N ARG A 214 -1.45 -16.64 -4.46
CA ARG A 214 -0.70 -16.42 -5.72
C ARG A 214 -0.90 -15.00 -6.25
N GLY A 215 -0.14 -14.62 -7.27
CA GLY A 215 -0.27 -13.31 -7.91
C GLY A 215 -1.61 -13.12 -8.62
N GLU A 216 -2.13 -11.90 -8.63
CA GLU A 216 -3.37 -11.52 -9.33
C GLU A 216 -3.34 -11.74 -10.85
N ASP A 217 -2.16 -11.93 -11.44
CA ASP A 217 -2.04 -12.36 -12.85
C ASP A 217 -2.65 -13.73 -13.10
N LEU A 218 -2.82 -14.54 -12.06
CA LEU A 218 -3.46 -15.86 -12.12
C LEU A 218 -4.91 -15.82 -11.59
N PHE A 219 -5.48 -14.63 -11.37
CA PHE A 219 -6.84 -14.47 -10.88
C PHE A 219 -7.85 -15.18 -11.80
N TYR A 220 -7.79 -14.92 -13.11
CA TYR A 220 -8.74 -15.46 -14.07
C TYR A 220 -8.65 -16.99 -14.23
N ALA A 221 -7.47 -17.60 -14.00
CA ALA A 221 -7.30 -19.05 -13.97
C ALA A 221 -8.17 -19.73 -12.89
N SER A 222 -8.56 -19.00 -11.84
CA SER A 222 -9.36 -19.52 -10.72
C SER A 222 -10.78 -19.91 -11.14
N HIS A 223 -11.39 -19.20 -12.10
CA HIS A 223 -12.73 -19.57 -12.59
C HIS A 223 -12.72 -20.97 -13.23
N LEU A 224 -11.65 -21.29 -13.96
CA LEU A 224 -11.44 -22.62 -14.53
C LEU A 224 -11.04 -23.66 -13.48
N HIS A 225 -10.15 -23.31 -12.54
CA HIS A 225 -9.75 -24.23 -11.46
C HIS A 225 -10.98 -24.63 -10.62
N ARG A 226 -11.88 -23.68 -10.34
CA ARG A 226 -13.16 -23.96 -9.66
C ARG A 226 -14.05 -24.93 -10.45
N LEU A 227 -14.12 -24.78 -11.77
CA LEU A 227 -14.84 -25.72 -12.64
C LEU A 227 -14.20 -27.12 -12.59
N LEU A 228 -12.89 -27.22 -12.72
CA LEU A 228 -12.17 -28.50 -12.69
C LEU A 228 -12.36 -29.22 -11.36
N GLN A 229 -12.36 -28.50 -10.23
CA GLN A 229 -12.65 -29.07 -8.91
C GLN A 229 -14.03 -29.72 -8.87
N GLU A 230 -15.06 -29.05 -9.41
CA GLU A 230 -16.41 -29.62 -9.44
C GLU A 230 -16.52 -30.87 -10.31
N LEU A 231 -15.89 -30.84 -11.50
CA LEU A 231 -15.94 -31.95 -12.44
C LEU A 231 -15.21 -33.19 -11.92
N LEU A 232 -14.11 -32.98 -11.20
CA LEU A 232 -13.26 -34.04 -10.66
C LEU A 232 -13.63 -34.46 -9.22
N GLY A 233 -14.56 -33.76 -8.58
CA GLY A 233 -14.96 -34.03 -7.19
C GLY A 233 -13.89 -33.68 -6.16
N LEU A 234 -13.12 -32.62 -6.41
CA LEU A 234 -12.00 -32.18 -5.58
C LEU A 234 -12.44 -31.16 -4.52
N ASN A 235 -11.61 -30.97 -3.51
CA ASN A 235 -11.82 -29.95 -2.48
C ASN A 235 -11.72 -28.54 -3.09
N VAL A 236 -12.56 -27.64 -2.60
CA VAL A 236 -12.55 -26.22 -2.99
C VAL A 236 -11.78 -25.42 -1.93
N PRO A 237 -10.60 -24.87 -2.25
CA PRO A 237 -9.88 -23.98 -1.35
C PRO A 237 -10.51 -22.57 -1.34
N GLN A 238 -10.07 -21.73 -0.42
CA GLN A 238 -10.19 -20.28 -0.59
C GLN A 238 -9.03 -19.78 -1.47
N TRP A 239 -9.21 -18.67 -2.17
CA TRP A 239 -8.13 -18.00 -2.88
C TRP A 239 -7.75 -16.72 -2.15
N HIS A 240 -6.50 -16.31 -2.29
CA HIS A 240 -6.06 -14.98 -1.91
C HIS A 240 -5.05 -14.50 -2.96
N HIS A 241 -5.54 -13.75 -3.93
CA HIS A 241 -4.70 -13.18 -4.98
C HIS A 241 -3.98 -11.93 -4.47
N HIS A 242 -2.68 -12.06 -4.25
CA HIS A 242 -1.85 -10.93 -3.84
C HIS A 242 -1.49 -10.10 -5.07
N PRO A 243 -1.28 -8.77 -4.95
CA PRO A 243 -0.88 -7.97 -6.09
C PRO A 243 0.56 -8.28 -6.53
N LEU A 244 0.97 -7.71 -7.67
CA LEU A 244 2.30 -7.94 -8.23
C LEU A 244 3.28 -6.84 -7.82
N LEU A 245 4.52 -7.23 -7.50
CA LEU A 245 5.59 -6.25 -7.34
C LEU A 245 5.97 -5.64 -8.69
N LEU A 246 5.95 -4.31 -8.74
CA LEU A 246 6.40 -3.48 -9.86
C LEU A 246 7.77 -2.87 -9.53
N ASP A 247 8.59 -2.66 -10.55
CA ASP A 247 9.84 -1.90 -10.46
C ASP A 247 9.58 -0.39 -10.47
N SER A 248 10.65 0.40 -10.37
CA SER A 248 10.59 1.88 -10.37
C SER A 248 10.03 2.48 -11.66
N GLU A 249 9.91 1.70 -12.74
CA GLU A 249 9.28 2.11 -14.01
C GLU A 249 7.82 1.62 -14.11
N GLY A 250 7.26 1.04 -13.04
CA GLY A 250 5.92 0.44 -13.05
C GLY A 250 5.83 -0.87 -13.82
N LYS A 251 6.96 -1.48 -14.23
CA LYS A 251 6.97 -2.77 -14.91
C LYS A 251 7.04 -3.89 -13.90
N ARG A 252 6.32 -4.98 -14.18
CA ARG A 252 6.36 -6.19 -13.36
C ARG A 252 7.78 -6.75 -13.26
N PHE A 253 8.20 -7.12 -12.05
CA PHE A 253 9.37 -7.99 -11.88
C PHE A 253 9.10 -9.35 -12.54
N ALA A 254 9.64 -9.53 -13.76
CA ALA A 254 9.46 -10.74 -14.56
C ALA A 254 10.82 -11.34 -14.94
N LYS A 255 10.81 -12.64 -15.27
CA LYS A 255 11.97 -13.40 -15.77
C LYS A 255 12.67 -12.77 -16.99
N ARG A 256 12.03 -11.86 -17.73
CA ARG A 256 12.58 -11.22 -18.94
C ARG A 256 13.30 -9.89 -18.67
N ASN A 257 13.05 -9.23 -17.55
CA ASN A 257 13.53 -7.86 -17.30
C ASN A 257 14.71 -7.80 -16.32
N ASN A 258 15.76 -8.61 -16.52
CA ASN A 258 16.99 -8.59 -15.71
C ASN A 258 16.74 -8.39 -14.20
N SER A 259 15.65 -8.97 -13.68
CA SER A 259 15.24 -8.74 -12.30
C SER A 259 16.29 -9.35 -11.41
N VAL A 260 16.82 -8.56 -10.47
CA VAL A 260 17.87 -8.99 -9.57
C VAL A 260 17.38 -10.25 -8.84
N THR A 261 18.09 -11.36 -9.05
CA THR A 261 17.75 -12.66 -8.45
C THR A 261 18.05 -12.64 -6.96
N LEU A 262 17.37 -13.48 -6.19
CA LEU A 262 17.65 -13.62 -4.75
C LEU A 262 19.09 -14.10 -4.51
N GLN A 263 19.58 -14.98 -5.37
CA GLN A 263 20.98 -15.38 -5.38
C GLN A 263 21.93 -14.18 -5.54
N HIS A 264 21.68 -13.30 -6.52
CA HIS A 264 22.51 -12.11 -6.74
C HIS A 264 22.46 -11.16 -5.53
N MET A 265 21.27 -10.93 -4.96
CA MET A 265 21.12 -10.10 -3.75
C MET A 265 21.93 -10.67 -2.58
N ARG A 266 21.90 -11.99 -2.38
CA ARG A 266 22.64 -12.67 -1.32
C ARG A 266 24.16 -12.67 -1.57
N GLU A 267 24.58 -13.06 -2.76
CA GLU A 267 25.98 -13.40 -3.04
C GLU A 267 26.81 -12.21 -3.50
N VAL A 268 26.20 -11.30 -4.28
CA VAL A 268 26.87 -10.14 -4.87
C VAL A 268 26.60 -8.88 -4.05
N GLU A 269 25.33 -8.53 -3.83
CA GLU A 269 24.96 -7.32 -3.08
C GLU A 269 25.13 -7.46 -1.55
N LYS A 270 25.41 -8.68 -1.06
CA LYS A 270 25.55 -8.99 0.37
C LYS A 270 24.35 -8.54 1.22
N LYS A 271 23.16 -8.48 0.62
CA LYS A 271 21.92 -8.21 1.35
C LYS A 271 21.66 -9.30 2.37
N SER A 272 21.04 -8.93 3.47
CA SER A 272 20.50 -9.85 4.46
C SER A 272 19.07 -10.28 4.07
N PRO A 273 18.55 -11.39 4.65
CA PRO A 273 17.13 -11.75 4.52
C PRO A 273 16.21 -10.61 4.96
N PHE A 274 16.61 -9.85 5.99
CA PHE A 274 15.86 -8.69 6.49
C PHE A 274 15.75 -7.59 5.44
N ASP A 275 16.80 -7.33 4.65
CA ASP A 275 16.75 -6.33 3.58
C ASP A 275 15.76 -6.73 2.49
N VAL A 276 15.69 -8.02 2.14
CA VAL A 276 14.71 -8.52 1.17
C VAL A 276 13.30 -8.45 1.75
N MET A 277 13.11 -8.84 3.01
CA MET A 277 11.81 -8.70 3.70
C MET A 277 11.37 -7.24 3.80
N ARG A 278 12.30 -6.30 4.00
CA ARG A 278 12.03 -4.86 4.00
C ARG A 278 11.63 -4.36 2.62
N LEU A 279 12.31 -4.80 1.55
CA LEU A 279 11.93 -4.44 0.18
C LEU A 279 10.56 -5.03 -0.21
N VAL A 280 10.27 -6.26 0.21
CA VAL A 280 8.97 -6.93 0.06
C VAL A 280 7.90 -6.21 0.90
N GLY A 281 8.22 -5.78 2.12
CA GLY A 281 7.33 -5.06 3.05
C GLY A 281 7.03 -3.63 2.61
N ILE A 282 8.01 -2.92 2.05
CA ILE A 282 7.84 -1.62 1.38
C ILE A 282 7.00 -1.79 0.11
N GLY A 283 7.21 -2.88 -0.65
CA GLY A 283 6.35 -3.26 -1.76
C GLY A 283 4.91 -3.52 -1.32
N LEU A 284 4.71 -4.21 -0.18
CA LEU A 284 3.40 -4.42 0.45
C LEU A 284 2.74 -3.07 0.77
N ALA A 285 3.46 -2.14 1.39
CA ALA A 285 2.95 -0.80 1.71
C ALA A 285 2.62 0.03 0.45
N LEU A 286 3.49 0.04 -0.56
CA LEU A 286 3.30 0.78 -1.83
C LEU A 286 2.17 0.21 -2.69
N VAL A 287 1.99 -1.10 -2.67
CA VAL A 287 0.93 -1.80 -3.41
C VAL A 287 -0.43 -1.60 -2.74
N ILE A 288 -0.50 -1.54 -1.41
CA ILE A 288 -1.73 -1.14 -0.71
C ILE A 288 -2.07 0.35 -1.00
N MET A 289 -1.09 1.16 -1.40
CA MET A 289 -1.31 2.59 -1.75
C MET A 289 -1.86 2.88 -3.16
N LEU A 290 -1.96 1.90 -4.07
CA LEU A 290 -2.47 2.10 -5.44
C LEU A 290 -3.39 0.93 -5.85
N PRO A 291 -4.74 1.03 -5.90
CA PRO A 291 -5.58 2.22 -6.05
C PRO A 291 -6.72 2.28 -5.00
N ALA A 292 -6.51 2.96 -3.87
CA ALA A 292 -7.62 3.29 -2.96
C ALA A 292 -8.47 4.49 -3.46
N VAL A 293 -8.02 5.17 -4.53
CA VAL A 293 -8.70 6.36 -5.06
C VAL A 293 -9.94 6.03 -5.90
N ALA A 294 -10.21 4.76 -6.23
CA ALA A 294 -11.27 4.39 -7.18
C ALA A 294 -12.37 3.44 -6.68
N LEU A 295 -12.32 2.91 -5.45
CA LEU A 295 -13.35 1.99 -4.95
C LEU A 295 -13.58 2.18 -3.44
N ALA A 296 -14.17 3.30 -3.06
CA ALA A 296 -15.06 3.27 -1.90
C ALA A 296 -16.32 2.52 -2.35
N GLN A 297 -16.34 1.20 -2.13
CA GLN A 297 -17.57 0.42 -2.29
C GLN A 297 -18.53 0.86 -1.18
N ASP A 298 -19.79 1.04 -1.56
CA ASP A 298 -20.92 1.14 -0.63
C ASP A 298 -20.95 -0.13 0.24
N ASN A 299 -20.32 -0.06 1.41
CA ASN A 299 -20.46 -1.07 2.44
C ASN A 299 -21.78 -0.82 3.17
N GLU A 300 -22.68 -1.80 3.21
CA GLU A 300 -23.95 -1.74 3.97
C GLU A 300 -23.76 -1.77 5.51
N GLY A 301 -22.56 -1.47 6.02
CA GLY A 301 -22.20 -1.43 7.44
C GLY A 301 -22.19 0.01 8.01
N PRO A 302 -22.06 0.17 9.33
CA PRO A 302 -21.93 1.50 9.93
C PRO A 302 -20.68 2.21 9.40
N THR A 303 -20.82 3.49 9.08
CA THR A 303 -19.72 4.35 8.62
C THR A 303 -18.79 4.73 9.78
N VAL A 304 -17.59 5.24 9.47
CA VAL A 304 -16.69 5.81 10.49
C VAL A 304 -17.38 6.97 11.22
N GLU A 305 -18.18 7.77 10.51
CA GLU A 305 -19.05 8.78 11.09
C GLU A 305 -20.01 8.17 12.12
N ASP A 306 -20.72 7.09 11.80
CA ASP A 306 -21.64 6.42 12.73
C ASP A 306 -20.93 5.95 14.03
N GLU A 307 -19.70 5.47 13.89
CA GLU A 307 -18.92 4.94 15.02
C GLU A 307 -18.29 6.05 15.89
N ILE A 308 -17.78 7.13 15.27
CA ILE A 308 -17.08 8.23 15.95
C ILE A 308 -18.04 9.32 16.43
N ALA A 309 -19.09 9.64 15.68
CA ALA A 309 -20.04 10.71 16.03
C ALA A 309 -20.65 10.47 17.42
N TYR A 310 -20.94 9.21 17.76
CA TYR A 310 -21.40 8.84 19.10
C TYR A 310 -20.38 9.18 20.20
N GLN A 311 -19.08 8.95 19.95
CA GLN A 311 -18.01 9.24 20.91
C GLN A 311 -17.80 10.75 21.06
N VAL A 312 -17.70 11.48 19.95
CA VAL A 312 -17.49 12.93 19.91
C VAL A 312 -18.65 13.69 20.57
N THR A 313 -19.89 13.29 20.30
CA THR A 313 -21.08 13.97 20.85
C THR A 313 -21.26 13.76 22.36
N ARG A 314 -20.81 12.62 22.90
CA ARG A 314 -20.95 12.27 24.32
C ARG A 314 -19.71 12.52 25.17
N SER A 315 -18.57 12.81 24.56
CA SER A 315 -17.34 13.09 25.32
C SER A 315 -17.56 14.29 26.26
N PRO A 316 -17.19 14.16 27.56
CA PRO A 316 -17.29 15.27 28.50
C PRO A 316 -16.26 16.37 28.20
N TYR A 317 -15.22 16.05 27.42
CA TYR A 317 -14.15 16.97 27.05
C TYR A 317 -14.29 17.38 25.59
N LYS A 318 -14.62 18.66 25.37
CA LYS A 318 -14.87 19.18 24.02
C LYS A 318 -13.74 20.05 23.49
N ARG A 319 -12.78 20.41 24.35
CA ARG A 319 -11.76 21.40 24.05
C ARG A 319 -10.38 20.81 24.26
N TYR A 320 -9.50 21.08 23.32
CA TYR A 320 -8.13 20.60 23.32
C TYR A 320 -7.19 21.76 23.09
N VAL A 321 -6.12 21.83 23.87
CA VAL A 321 -5.00 22.75 23.64
C VAL A 321 -3.76 21.90 23.41
N THR A 322 -3.08 22.12 22.29
CA THR A 322 -1.83 21.44 21.96
C THR A 322 -0.69 22.44 21.86
N LEU A 323 0.43 22.10 22.49
CA LEU A 323 1.72 22.74 22.33
C LEU A 323 2.63 21.78 21.54
N SER A 324 3.12 22.20 20.38
CA SER A 324 4.08 21.44 19.58
C SER A 324 5.37 22.21 19.41
N PHE A 325 6.48 21.48 19.46
CA PHE A 325 7.81 22.00 19.21
C PHE A 325 8.59 21.05 18.31
N GLU A 326 9.17 21.59 17.25
CA GLU A 326 9.96 20.87 16.25
C GLU A 326 11.36 21.45 16.16
N ASN A 327 12.35 20.56 16.03
CA ASN A 327 13.74 20.93 15.88
C ASN A 327 14.55 19.78 15.25
N ASP A 328 15.50 20.11 14.37
CA ASP A 328 16.45 19.16 13.79
C ASP A 328 17.27 18.44 14.86
N SER A 329 17.69 19.14 15.91
CA SER A 329 18.50 18.59 17.00
C SER A 329 17.78 17.49 17.81
N ILE A 330 16.44 17.46 17.77
CA ILE A 330 15.62 16.42 18.42
C ILE A 330 15.62 15.11 17.59
N GLY A 331 15.87 15.20 16.28
CA GLY A 331 15.88 14.06 15.35
C GLY A 331 17.29 13.59 14.98
N SER A 332 18.13 14.49 14.47
CA SER A 332 19.47 14.20 13.93
C SER A 332 20.62 14.49 14.90
N GLY A 333 20.38 15.31 15.92
CA GLY A 333 21.43 15.80 16.83
C GLY A 333 22.28 16.95 16.24
N THR A 334 21.89 17.51 15.09
CA THR A 334 22.53 18.67 14.44
C THR A 334 21.49 19.77 14.17
N ASP A 335 21.90 21.04 14.15
CA ASP A 335 21.06 22.19 13.75
C ASP A 335 21.40 22.55 12.30
N GLN A 336 20.64 22.05 11.33
CA GLN A 336 20.91 22.26 9.90
C GLN A 336 19.60 22.30 9.09
N ASN A 337 19.42 23.34 8.27
CA ASN A 337 18.33 23.50 7.29
C ASN A 337 16.93 23.83 7.86
N TYR A 338 16.54 23.35 9.06
CA TYR A 338 15.23 23.64 9.68
C TYR A 338 15.32 23.81 11.21
N THR A 339 15.78 24.99 11.63
CA THR A 339 16.10 25.26 13.04
C THR A 339 14.92 25.09 14.00
N ASN A 340 13.70 25.52 13.63
CA ASN A 340 12.61 25.52 14.62
C ASN A 340 11.20 25.64 14.06
N GLY A 341 10.28 24.89 14.66
CA GLY A 341 8.83 25.14 14.56
C GLY A 341 8.20 25.14 15.94
N ALA A 342 7.53 26.22 16.33
CA ALA A 342 6.76 26.29 17.57
C ALA A 342 5.29 26.57 17.25
N ARG A 343 4.38 25.83 17.87
CA ARG A 343 2.94 25.93 17.59
C ARG A 343 2.09 25.77 18.83
N VAL A 344 1.07 26.61 18.93
CA VAL A 344 -0.05 26.45 19.85
C VAL A 344 -1.34 26.28 19.05
N SER A 345 -2.07 25.21 19.32
CA SER A 345 -3.36 24.91 18.68
C SER A 345 -4.46 24.81 19.71
N TYR A 346 -5.62 25.39 19.39
CA TYR A 346 -6.86 25.19 20.12
C TYR A 346 -7.86 24.51 19.20
N LEU A 347 -8.44 23.38 19.65
CA LEU A 347 -9.48 22.64 18.94
C LEU A 347 -10.73 22.59 19.81
N ASN A 348 -11.88 22.81 19.20
CA ASN A 348 -13.18 22.70 19.84
C ASN A 348 -14.08 21.77 19.01
N VAL A 349 -14.33 20.57 19.53
CA VAL A 349 -15.21 19.60 18.89
C VAL A 349 -16.66 19.92 19.19
N ASN A 350 -17.55 19.73 18.21
CA ASN A 350 -18.98 20.04 18.35
C ASN A 350 -19.21 21.54 18.69
N ALA A 351 -18.47 22.41 18.00
CA ALA A 351 -18.65 23.85 18.08
C ALA A 351 -19.78 24.28 17.13
N LYS A 352 -20.61 25.25 17.53
CA LYS A 352 -21.54 25.87 16.58
C LYS A 352 -20.74 26.66 15.55
N VAL A 353 -20.79 26.18 14.31
CA VAL A 353 -20.21 26.85 13.16
C VAL A 353 -21.02 28.12 12.88
N PRO A 354 -20.39 29.30 12.75
CA PRO A 354 -21.10 30.52 12.38
C PRO A 354 -21.74 30.41 10.99
N GLU A 355 -22.95 30.94 10.79
CA GLU A 355 -23.70 30.83 9.51
C GLU A 355 -22.92 31.29 8.26
N PHE A 356 -21.99 32.25 8.40
CA PHE A 356 -21.18 32.70 7.26
C PHE A 356 -20.17 31.65 6.79
N ILE A 357 -19.82 30.69 7.65
CA ILE A 357 -18.94 29.57 7.31
C ILE A 357 -19.70 28.55 6.46
N ASP A 358 -21.00 28.36 6.66
CA ASP A 358 -21.82 27.50 5.80
C ASP A 358 -21.77 28.01 4.36
N THR A 359 -21.77 29.33 4.15
CA THR A 359 -21.59 29.94 2.82
C THR A 359 -20.21 29.64 2.20
N ILE A 360 -19.17 29.46 3.02
CA ILE A 360 -17.82 29.08 2.57
C ILE A 360 -17.74 27.58 2.31
N ALA A 361 -18.37 26.76 3.15
CA ALA A 361 -18.50 25.32 2.97
C ALA A 361 -19.23 24.98 1.67
N ASP A 362 -20.37 25.64 1.39
CA ASP A 362 -21.14 25.49 0.14
C ASP A 362 -20.32 25.82 -1.12
N ALA A 363 -19.29 26.66 -1.00
CA ALA A 363 -18.40 27.02 -2.11
C ALA A 363 -17.28 25.98 -2.35
N ILE A 364 -17.09 25.04 -1.44
CA ILE A 364 -16.13 23.93 -1.52
C ILE A 364 -16.94 22.66 -1.82
N PRO A 365 -16.97 22.16 -3.07
CA PRO A 365 -17.89 21.08 -3.51
C PRO A 365 -17.78 19.75 -2.77
N THR A 366 -16.79 19.61 -1.89
CA THR A 366 -16.44 18.39 -1.16
C THR A 366 -16.48 18.59 0.34
N PHE A 367 -16.97 19.72 0.87
CA PHE A 367 -16.97 19.99 2.30
C PHE A 367 -18.37 20.35 2.80
N ASP A 368 -18.96 19.44 3.56
CA ASP A 368 -20.23 19.65 4.25
C ASP A 368 -19.98 19.74 5.76
N THR A 369 -20.70 20.61 6.46
CA THR A 369 -20.67 20.70 7.93
C THR A 369 -21.76 19.82 8.53
N ASN A 370 -21.41 18.99 9.51
CA ASN A 370 -22.35 18.17 10.29
C ASN A 370 -22.04 18.21 11.80
N ASP A 371 -22.68 17.33 12.59
CA ASP A 371 -22.52 17.28 14.06
C ASP A 371 -21.10 16.88 14.53
N THR A 372 -20.26 16.35 13.64
CA THR A 372 -18.86 16.02 13.93
C THR A 372 -17.91 17.18 13.67
N THR A 373 -18.40 18.28 13.07
CA THR A 373 -17.57 19.43 12.70
C THR A 373 -16.89 20.02 13.94
N ALA A 374 -15.58 20.18 13.84
CA ALA A 374 -14.76 20.85 14.83
C ALA A 374 -14.07 22.08 14.23
N ILE A 375 -13.89 23.09 15.07
CA ILE A 375 -13.21 24.33 14.69
C ILE A 375 -11.86 24.35 15.40
N PHE A 376 -10.80 24.70 14.67
CA PHE A 376 -9.48 24.88 15.25
C PHE A 376 -8.87 26.24 14.92
N TRP A 377 -8.05 26.69 15.84
CA TRP A 377 -7.26 27.91 15.75
C TRP A 377 -5.81 27.57 16.05
N THR A 378 -4.89 28.19 15.33
CA THR A 378 -3.46 27.96 15.50
C THR A 378 -2.72 29.28 15.51
N LEU A 379 -1.71 29.36 16.37
CA LEU A 379 -0.64 30.35 16.28
C LEU A 379 0.68 29.59 16.17
N GLY A 380 1.50 29.93 15.18
CA GLY A 380 2.77 29.26 14.97
C GLY A 380 3.86 30.15 14.42
N GLN A 381 5.10 29.69 14.58
CA GLN A 381 6.28 30.29 14.00
C GLN A 381 7.18 29.19 13.41
N ASN A 382 7.62 29.39 12.17
CA ASN A 382 8.66 28.58 11.54
C ASN A 382 9.92 29.41 11.34
N MET A 383 11.09 28.78 11.48
CA MET A 383 12.39 29.38 11.18
C MET A 383 13.21 28.44 10.29
N TYR A 384 13.79 29.01 9.23
CA TYR A 384 14.63 28.33 8.25
C TYR A 384 15.98 29.04 8.18
N THR A 385 17.06 28.26 8.19
CA THR A 385 18.44 28.76 8.21
C THR A 385 19.30 27.91 7.27
N PRO A 386 20.41 28.45 6.73
CA PRO A 386 21.45 27.66 6.09
C PRO A 386 22.09 26.66 7.07
N GLY A 387 22.81 25.67 6.54
CA GLY A 387 23.49 24.65 7.33
C GLY A 387 24.61 25.19 8.24
N ASP A 388 25.24 26.32 7.90
CA ASP A 388 26.23 27.00 8.77
C ASP A 388 25.71 28.36 9.24
N ILE A 389 25.18 28.38 10.46
CA ILE A 389 24.61 29.57 11.10
C ILE A 389 25.66 30.61 11.52
N THR A 390 26.95 30.25 11.54
CA THR A 390 28.03 31.12 12.05
C THR A 390 28.54 32.09 10.99
N ILE A 391 28.19 31.87 9.72
CA ILE A 391 28.58 32.70 8.58
C ILE A 391 27.62 33.90 8.46
N ALA A 392 28.17 35.11 8.59
CA ALA A 392 27.42 36.36 8.53
C ALA A 392 27.11 36.84 7.10
N THR A 393 27.84 36.37 6.10
CA THR A 393 27.65 36.76 4.69
C THR A 393 26.57 35.92 4.00
N PRO A 394 25.93 36.41 2.93
CA PRO A 394 24.98 35.61 2.15
C PRO A 394 25.58 34.27 1.67
N GLN A 395 24.84 33.18 1.88
CA GLN A 395 25.20 31.82 1.49
C GLN A 395 24.32 31.41 0.30
N ASN A 396 24.68 31.87 -0.91
CA ASN A 396 23.84 31.73 -2.11
C ASN A 396 23.74 30.30 -2.67
N ASN A 397 24.51 29.35 -2.13
CA ASN A 397 24.49 27.93 -2.48
C ASN A 397 23.68 27.10 -1.46
N ASP A 398 22.97 27.77 -0.56
CA ASP A 398 22.14 27.17 0.48
C ASP A 398 20.84 27.96 0.60
N ARG A 399 19.91 27.48 1.43
CA ARG A 399 18.61 28.14 1.63
C ARG A 399 18.73 29.52 2.28
N PRO A 400 17.87 30.47 1.90
CA PRO A 400 17.77 31.76 2.58
C PRO A 400 17.40 31.63 4.08
N TRP A 401 17.90 32.57 4.87
CA TRP A 401 17.36 32.81 6.20
C TRP A 401 15.92 33.31 6.10
N ALA A 402 15.01 32.73 6.88
CA ALA A 402 13.63 33.17 6.89
C ALA A 402 12.91 32.77 8.17
N ALA A 403 11.97 33.59 8.59
CA ALA A 403 10.99 33.23 9.60
C ALA A 403 9.58 33.55 9.10
N PHE A 404 8.61 32.75 9.54
CA PHE A 404 7.18 32.95 9.24
C PHE A 404 6.38 32.87 10.53
N LEU A 405 5.77 33.98 10.91
CA LEU A 405 4.86 34.06 12.05
C LEU A 405 3.43 34.10 11.50
N TYR A 406 2.58 33.19 11.96
CA TYR A 406 1.26 33.00 11.37
C TYR A 406 0.20 32.61 12.39
N GLY A 407 -1.03 32.98 12.05
CA GLY A 407 -2.25 32.49 12.66
C GLY A 407 -3.09 31.75 11.63
N SER A 408 -3.79 30.71 12.07
CA SER A 408 -4.72 29.98 11.23
C SER A 408 -6.06 29.76 11.89
N ALA A 409 -7.09 29.68 11.06
CA ALA A 409 -8.42 29.22 11.40
C ALA A 409 -8.81 28.10 10.44
N GLY A 410 -9.43 27.06 10.96
CA GLY A 410 -9.85 25.95 10.12
C GLY A 410 -11.01 25.16 10.68
N LEU A 411 -11.53 24.31 9.81
CA LEU A 411 -12.63 23.38 10.08
C LEU A 411 -12.14 21.98 9.77
N VAL A 412 -12.60 21.03 10.55
CA VAL A 412 -12.45 19.62 10.27
C VAL A 412 -13.79 18.95 10.44
N THR A 413 -14.20 18.16 9.46
CA THR A 413 -15.47 17.43 9.48
C THR A 413 -15.24 15.99 9.09
N LEU A 414 -15.88 15.07 9.83
CA LEU A 414 -15.98 13.67 9.47
C LEU A 414 -17.33 13.43 8.79
N SER A 415 -17.30 12.97 7.55
CA SER A 415 -18.49 12.65 6.76
C SER A 415 -18.37 11.24 6.20
N ASP A 416 -19.34 10.39 6.45
CA ASP A 416 -19.32 8.96 6.09
C ASP A 416 -18.00 8.28 6.54
N ASN A 417 -17.11 7.97 5.59
CA ASN A 417 -15.83 7.29 5.79
C ASN A 417 -14.62 8.19 5.48
N HIS A 418 -14.78 9.51 5.51
CA HIS A 418 -13.70 10.43 5.20
C HIS A 418 -13.71 11.67 6.09
N VAL A 419 -12.53 12.25 6.28
CA VAL A 419 -12.33 13.48 7.05
C VAL A 419 -11.80 14.54 6.11
N ASP A 420 -12.51 15.65 6.00
CA ASP A 420 -12.02 16.84 5.31
C ASP A 420 -11.56 17.89 6.31
N GLU A 421 -10.46 18.56 5.96
CA GLU A 421 -9.90 19.68 6.69
C GLU A 421 -9.69 20.85 5.74
N VAL A 422 -10.19 22.02 6.13
CA VAL A 422 -9.99 23.29 5.42
C VAL A 422 -9.36 24.28 6.38
N GLU A 423 -8.25 24.89 5.97
CA GLU A 423 -7.52 25.85 6.80
C GLU A 423 -7.15 27.11 6.00
N LEU A 424 -7.45 28.27 6.58
CA LEU A 424 -6.92 29.56 6.14
C LEU A 424 -5.80 29.98 7.10
N THR A 425 -4.61 30.15 6.54
CA THR A 425 -3.44 30.65 7.26
C THR A 425 -3.09 32.05 6.77
N LEU A 426 -2.93 32.98 7.71
CA LEU A 426 -2.47 34.35 7.46
C LEU A 426 -1.24 34.63 8.32
N GLY A 427 -0.26 35.34 7.79
CA GLY A 427 0.95 35.64 8.54
C GLY A 427 1.87 36.63 7.86
N VAL A 428 3.10 36.68 8.33
CA VAL A 428 4.16 37.52 7.76
C VAL A 428 5.47 36.73 7.70
N VAL A 429 6.16 36.80 6.56
CA VAL A 429 7.53 36.32 6.38
C VAL A 429 8.50 37.47 6.57
N GLY A 430 9.67 37.22 7.15
CA GLY A 430 10.79 38.17 7.25
C GLY A 430 11.01 38.72 8.67
N PRO A 431 11.69 39.87 8.85
CA PRO A 431 12.05 40.39 10.17
C PRO A 431 10.87 40.59 11.14
N ALA A 432 9.69 40.92 10.62
CA ALA A 432 8.46 41.07 11.42
C ALA A 432 7.95 39.73 12.01
N ALA A 433 8.49 38.59 11.56
CA ALA A 433 8.26 37.30 12.16
C ALA A 433 9.17 37.01 13.36
N PHE A 434 10.10 37.89 13.72
CA PHE A 434 10.96 37.81 14.90
C PHE A 434 11.85 36.56 14.99
N GLY A 435 12.28 35.99 13.85
CA GLY A 435 13.11 34.79 13.84
C GLY A 435 14.44 34.95 14.58
N GLU A 436 15.17 36.03 14.28
CA GLU A 436 16.44 36.38 14.91
C GLU A 436 16.36 36.38 16.45
N ILE A 437 15.43 37.17 16.98
CA ILE A 437 15.24 37.32 18.43
C ILE A 437 14.96 35.98 19.10
N VAL A 438 14.11 35.15 18.48
CA VAL A 438 13.74 33.85 19.05
C VAL A 438 14.92 32.88 19.01
N GLN A 439 15.60 32.75 17.88
CA GLN A 439 16.74 31.84 17.76
C GLN A 439 17.88 32.26 18.69
N GLU A 440 18.25 33.54 18.71
CA GLU A 440 19.31 34.04 19.60
C GLU A 440 19.01 33.75 21.07
N LYS A 441 17.75 33.96 21.50
CA LYS A 441 17.36 33.70 22.88
C LYS A 441 17.42 32.21 23.24
N VAL A 442 17.00 31.34 22.32
CA VAL A 442 17.11 29.88 22.52
C VAL A 442 18.57 29.45 22.57
N HIS A 443 19.43 29.96 21.68
CA HIS A 443 20.85 29.62 21.62
C HIS A 443 21.61 30.12 22.86
N GLU A 444 21.24 31.30 23.38
CA GLU A 444 21.76 31.82 24.65
C GLU A 444 21.42 30.89 25.83
N VAL A 445 20.19 30.40 25.90
CA VAL A 445 19.74 29.48 26.98
C VAL A 445 20.42 28.11 26.87
N LEU A 446 20.61 27.61 25.65
CA LEU A 446 21.22 26.31 25.39
C LEU A 446 22.76 26.35 25.37
N ASN A 447 23.36 27.54 25.44
CA ASN A 447 24.80 27.78 25.37
C ASN A 447 25.45 27.14 24.14
N VAL A 448 24.87 27.40 22.97
CA VAL A 448 25.34 26.96 21.64
C VAL A 448 25.75 28.17 20.77
N ASP A 449 26.30 27.91 19.58
CA ASP A 449 26.82 28.96 18.70
C ASP A 449 25.78 30.01 18.33
N THR A 450 26.19 31.28 18.32
CA THR A 450 25.29 32.41 18.00
C THR A 450 25.09 32.53 16.50
N PRO A 451 23.83 32.60 16.00
CA PRO A 451 23.56 32.81 14.58
C PRO A 451 23.99 34.21 14.15
N ARG A 452 24.63 34.34 12.98
CA ARG A 452 25.17 35.64 12.50
C ARG A 452 24.61 36.09 11.15
N GLY A 453 23.74 35.31 10.53
CA GLY A 453 23.30 35.55 9.15
C GLY A 453 21.94 36.24 8.98
N TRP A 454 21.22 36.55 10.08
CA TRP A 454 19.83 37.07 10.04
C TRP A 454 19.65 38.40 9.29
N ASP A 455 20.69 39.21 9.14
CA ASP A 455 20.68 40.41 8.29
C ASP A 455 20.37 40.09 6.81
N ASN A 456 20.67 38.85 6.37
CA ASN A 456 20.48 38.39 5.00
C ASN A 456 19.13 37.70 4.76
N GLN A 457 18.22 37.73 5.74
CA GLN A 457 16.93 37.04 5.63
C GLN A 457 16.00 37.63 4.55
N LEU A 458 15.01 36.82 4.17
CA LEU A 458 13.87 37.24 3.34
C LEU A 458 13.18 38.48 3.94
N LYS A 459 12.59 39.30 3.07
CA LYS A 459 12.01 40.58 3.48
C LYS A 459 10.56 40.42 3.93
N ASN A 460 10.08 41.42 4.68
CA ASN A 460 8.70 41.50 5.15
C ASN A 460 7.71 41.34 4.00
N GLU A 461 6.90 40.29 4.06
CA GLU A 461 5.85 39.99 3.10
C GLU A 461 4.64 39.36 3.80
N PRO A 462 3.42 39.87 3.57
CA PRO A 462 2.21 39.23 4.06
C PRO A 462 2.04 37.86 3.37
N GLY A 463 1.79 36.83 4.18
CA GLY A 463 1.53 35.48 3.73
C GLY A 463 0.06 35.11 3.84
N ALA A 464 -0.46 34.46 2.82
CA ALA A 464 -1.78 33.82 2.83
C ALA A 464 -1.69 32.43 2.20
N ILE A 465 -2.33 31.46 2.83
CA ILE A 465 -2.43 30.08 2.35
C ILE A 465 -3.86 29.60 2.60
N VAL A 466 -4.48 29.03 1.58
CA VAL A 466 -5.67 28.18 1.74
C VAL A 466 -5.24 26.74 1.54
N SER A 467 -5.62 25.88 2.47
CA SER A 467 -5.26 24.48 2.47
C SER A 467 -6.51 23.62 2.56
N TRP A 468 -6.52 22.53 1.80
CA TRP A 468 -7.53 21.49 1.89
C TRP A 468 -6.85 20.12 1.98
N ARG A 469 -7.38 19.25 2.83
CA ARG A 469 -6.96 17.86 2.96
C ARG A 469 -8.17 16.97 3.08
N ARG A 470 -8.14 15.83 2.40
CA ARG A 470 -9.05 14.72 2.63
C ARG A 470 -8.29 13.49 3.08
N ARG A 471 -8.81 12.83 4.11
CA ARG A 471 -8.28 11.58 4.67
C ARG A 471 -9.39 10.54 4.62
N TRP A 472 -9.03 9.27 4.45
CA TRP A 472 -9.97 8.15 4.51
C TRP A 472 -9.60 7.21 5.65
N PRO A 473 -9.94 7.56 6.91
CA PRO A 473 -9.73 6.67 8.04
C PRO A 473 -10.49 5.37 7.79
N GLY A 474 -9.87 4.24 8.15
CA GLY A 474 -10.52 2.94 8.05
C GLY A 474 -10.62 2.33 6.65
N THR A 475 -9.87 2.85 5.67
CA THR A 475 -9.79 2.23 4.34
C THR A 475 -9.25 0.79 4.41
N TYR A 476 -8.26 0.56 5.26
CA TYR A 476 -7.74 -0.78 5.56
C TYR A 476 -7.55 -0.94 7.06
N GLU A 477 -8.14 -2.00 7.60
CA GLU A 477 -8.15 -2.25 9.03
C GLU A 477 -7.91 -3.73 9.30
N ALA A 478 -7.09 -4.02 10.32
CA ALA A 478 -6.86 -5.38 10.77
C ALA A 478 -6.72 -5.42 12.29
N ALA A 479 -7.53 -6.23 12.96
CA ALA A 479 -7.40 -6.53 14.37
C ALA A 479 -6.61 -7.83 14.57
N PHE A 480 -5.63 -7.82 15.48
CA PHE A 480 -4.85 -9.01 15.82
C PHE A 480 -4.30 -8.93 17.25
N GLY A 481 -4.45 -10.02 18.02
CA GLY A 481 -3.79 -10.14 19.33
C GLY A 481 -4.09 -9.03 20.35
N GLY A 482 -5.27 -8.41 20.30
CA GLY A 482 -5.63 -7.26 21.16
C GLY A 482 -5.16 -5.90 20.63
N PHE A 483 -4.56 -5.88 19.45
CA PHE A 483 -4.13 -4.68 18.72
C PHE A 483 -4.97 -4.47 17.48
N TYR A 484 -4.89 -3.26 16.97
CA TYR A 484 -5.57 -2.81 15.78
C TYR A 484 -4.59 -2.01 14.91
N LEU A 485 -4.49 -2.40 13.64
CA LEU A 485 -3.69 -1.73 12.63
C LEU A 485 -4.62 -1.10 11.59
N GLY A 486 -4.56 0.22 11.47
CA GLY A 486 -5.30 0.98 10.47
C GLY A 486 -4.36 1.64 9.45
N MET A 487 -4.82 1.76 8.21
CA MET A 487 -4.20 2.62 7.19
C MET A 487 -5.18 3.69 6.73
N GLU A 488 -4.69 4.93 6.70
CA GLU A 488 -5.44 6.14 6.37
C GLU A 488 -4.76 6.84 5.18
N PRO A 489 -5.19 6.56 3.94
CA PRO A 489 -4.78 7.33 2.77
C PRO A 489 -5.21 8.79 2.89
N ASN A 490 -4.45 9.69 2.27
CA ASN A 490 -4.81 11.10 2.21
C ASN A 490 -4.35 11.80 0.92
N VAL A 491 -5.08 12.85 0.56
CA VAL A 491 -4.70 13.82 -0.47
C VAL A 491 -4.77 15.22 0.10
N ASN A 492 -3.90 16.10 -0.37
CA ASN A 492 -3.80 17.46 0.14
C ASN A 492 -3.42 18.46 -0.95
N VAL A 493 -3.93 19.68 -0.82
CA VAL A 493 -3.64 20.80 -1.70
C VAL A 493 -3.45 22.04 -0.83
N SER A 494 -2.45 22.84 -1.15
CA SER A 494 -2.25 24.17 -0.58
C SER A 494 -2.02 25.17 -1.70
N ILE A 495 -2.66 26.32 -1.60
CA ILE A 495 -2.55 27.41 -2.57
C ILE A 495 -2.29 28.70 -1.81
N GLY A 496 -1.21 29.38 -2.16
CA GLY A 496 -0.79 30.57 -1.44
C GLY A 496 0.57 31.09 -1.89
N ASN A 497 0.88 32.32 -1.48
CA ASN A 497 2.17 32.95 -1.78
C ASN A 497 3.31 32.47 -0.86
N ILE A 498 3.00 31.70 0.19
CA ILE A 498 4.00 31.02 1.02
C ILE A 498 4.26 29.61 0.47
N TYR A 499 3.20 28.82 0.32
CA TYR A 499 3.24 27.47 -0.22
C TYR A 499 2.16 27.28 -1.29
N THR A 500 2.55 26.70 -2.42
CA THR A 500 1.61 26.14 -3.40
C THR A 500 2.07 24.75 -3.80
N TYR A 501 1.28 23.72 -3.48
CA TYR A 501 1.60 22.33 -3.79
C TYR A 501 0.34 21.45 -3.82
N ALA A 502 0.49 20.28 -4.44
CA ALA A 502 -0.44 19.16 -4.30
C ALA A 502 0.32 17.94 -3.80
N GLY A 503 -0.30 17.14 -2.94
CA GLY A 503 0.33 15.98 -2.35
C GLY A 503 -0.65 14.84 -2.08
N ALA A 504 -0.06 13.66 -1.87
CA ALA A 504 -0.77 12.45 -1.49
C ALA A 504 0.13 11.57 -0.62
N GLY A 505 -0.49 10.79 0.24
CA GLY A 505 0.23 9.94 1.19
C GLY A 505 -0.67 8.97 1.93
N ALA A 506 -0.12 8.31 2.94
CA ALA A 506 -0.88 7.47 3.86
C ALA A 506 -0.22 7.44 5.24
N LEU A 507 -1.06 7.27 6.26
CA LEU A 507 -0.66 7.05 7.64
C LEU A 507 -1.05 5.62 8.07
N LEU A 508 -0.09 4.88 8.58
CA LEU A 508 -0.30 3.63 9.30
C LEU A 508 -0.37 3.92 10.80
N ARG A 509 -1.31 3.30 11.49
CA ARG A 509 -1.52 3.44 12.94
C ARG A 509 -1.68 2.08 13.60
N LEU A 510 -0.92 1.83 14.66
CA LEU A 510 -1.04 0.65 15.52
C LEU A 510 -1.51 1.10 16.91
N THR A 511 -2.69 0.65 17.32
CA THR A 511 -3.31 0.96 18.61
C THR A 511 -3.67 -0.33 19.35
N PRO A 512 -3.88 -0.30 20.67
CA PRO A 512 -4.74 -1.26 21.35
C PRO A 512 -6.15 -1.26 20.75
N TYR A 513 -6.84 -2.40 20.80
CA TYR A 513 -8.14 -2.58 20.15
C TYR A 513 -9.21 -1.61 20.67
N ASP A 514 -9.25 -1.37 21.98
CA ASP A 514 -10.22 -0.47 22.62
C ASP A 514 -9.92 1.02 22.39
N ASP A 515 -8.85 1.32 21.66
CA ASP A 515 -8.27 2.66 21.49
C ASP A 515 -8.15 3.05 20.00
N ARG A 516 -8.99 2.44 19.15
CA ARG A 516 -8.92 2.54 17.67
C ARG A 516 -9.09 3.96 17.11
N PHE A 517 -9.83 4.84 17.81
CA PHE A 517 -10.16 6.18 17.34
C PHE A 517 -9.32 7.26 18.02
N GLN A 518 -8.13 7.49 17.46
CA GLN A 518 -7.25 8.55 17.91
C GLN A 518 -6.65 9.25 16.68
N ASP A 519 -6.65 10.58 16.66
CA ASP A 519 -6.03 11.29 15.54
C ASP A 519 -4.50 11.35 15.69
N ALA A 520 -3.81 11.50 14.56
CA ALA A 520 -2.38 11.77 14.52
C ALA A 520 -2.03 13.03 15.33
N PRO A 521 -0.79 13.15 15.85
CA PRO A 521 -0.40 14.36 16.53
C PRO A 521 -0.22 15.51 15.52
N PRO A 522 -0.37 16.77 15.95
CA PRO A 522 -0.16 17.92 15.07
C PRO A 522 1.33 18.14 14.77
N PHE A 523 1.67 18.17 13.48
CA PHE A 523 2.97 18.58 12.93
C PHE A 523 3.03 20.09 12.62
N VAL A 524 4.24 20.63 12.48
CA VAL A 524 4.46 21.98 11.94
C VAL A 524 4.51 21.91 10.41
N ARG A 525 3.93 22.93 9.76
CA ARG A 525 3.89 23.03 8.29
C ARG A 525 5.30 22.99 7.70
N PRO A 526 5.52 22.39 6.51
CA PRO A 526 4.51 22.01 5.50
C PRO A 526 3.93 20.60 5.65
N ALA A 527 4.31 19.84 6.69
CA ALA A 527 3.60 18.61 7.04
C ALA A 527 2.23 19.00 7.63
N MET A 528 1.14 18.45 7.10
CA MET A 528 -0.19 18.80 7.60
C MET A 528 -0.45 18.09 8.93
N PRO A 529 -0.80 18.85 9.98
CA PRO A 529 -1.00 18.32 11.33
C PRO A 529 -2.18 17.34 11.38
N GLY A 530 -2.13 16.35 12.28
CA GLY A 530 -3.39 15.82 12.80
C GLY A 530 -4.06 16.84 13.72
N THR A 531 -5.36 16.70 13.96
CA THR A 531 -6.13 17.67 14.78
C THR A 531 -5.71 17.68 16.26
N GLY A 532 -4.98 16.64 16.69
CA GLY A 532 -4.66 16.40 18.09
C GLY A 532 -5.85 15.87 18.90
N TYR A 533 -6.97 15.53 18.26
CA TYR A 533 -8.12 14.89 18.91
C TYR A 533 -7.73 13.54 19.54
N PHE A 534 -8.22 13.32 20.75
CA PHE A 534 -8.07 12.03 21.41
C PHE A 534 -9.10 11.69 22.46
N GLU A 535 -9.39 10.40 22.54
CA GLU A 535 -10.03 9.80 23.70
C GLU A 535 -9.02 9.07 24.59
N THR A 536 -9.43 8.79 25.82
CA THR A 536 -8.63 8.01 26.77
C THR A 536 -9.41 6.76 27.14
N PRO A 537 -8.76 5.59 27.12
CA PRO A 537 -9.35 4.34 27.59
C PRO A 537 -9.93 4.43 29.00
N GLY A 538 -10.83 3.49 29.32
CA GLY A 538 -11.48 3.42 30.61
C GLY A 538 -10.55 3.19 31.80
N ASP A 539 -9.33 2.69 31.58
CA ASP A 539 -8.28 2.53 32.59
C ASP A 539 -7.35 3.75 32.72
N GLY A 540 -7.60 4.82 31.95
CA GLY A 540 -6.89 6.09 32.05
C GLY A 540 -5.57 6.15 31.27
N PHE A 541 -5.14 5.06 30.60
CA PHE A 541 -3.88 5.02 29.86
C PHE A 541 -4.07 4.48 28.44
N GLY A 542 -3.58 5.22 27.46
CA GLY A 542 -3.63 4.83 26.04
C GLY A 542 -2.29 5.05 25.36
N TRP A 543 -2.05 4.34 24.26
CA TRP A 543 -0.87 4.59 23.43
C TRP A 543 -1.14 4.20 21.99
N TYR A 544 -0.41 4.82 21.06
CA TYR A 544 -0.34 4.32 19.69
C TYR A 544 0.98 4.63 19.03
N LEU A 545 1.35 3.77 18.09
CA LEU A 545 2.44 3.99 17.15
C LEU A 545 1.88 4.41 15.80
N PHE A 546 2.62 5.26 15.10
CA PHE A 546 2.25 5.64 13.75
C PHE A 546 3.47 5.75 12.84
N ALA A 547 3.24 5.56 11.55
CA ALA A 547 4.22 5.79 10.50
C ALA A 547 3.52 6.35 9.26
N GLY A 548 4.04 7.42 8.69
CA GLY A 548 3.44 8.11 7.55
C GLY A 548 4.41 8.23 6.38
N VAL A 549 3.86 8.32 5.18
CA VAL A 549 4.60 8.73 3.99
C VAL A 549 3.74 9.71 3.20
N ASP A 550 4.31 10.84 2.81
CA ASP A 550 3.63 11.87 2.01
C ASP A 550 4.57 12.37 0.91
N GLY A 551 4.09 12.36 -0.34
CA GLY A 551 4.79 12.94 -1.49
C GLY A 551 4.09 14.22 -1.95
N ARG A 552 4.86 15.25 -2.29
CA ARG A 552 4.35 16.56 -2.72
C ARG A 552 5.00 17.02 -4.02
N ALA A 553 4.18 17.51 -4.93
CA ALA A 553 4.59 18.31 -6.08
C ALA A 553 4.50 19.81 -5.71
N VAL A 554 5.65 20.45 -5.54
CA VAL A 554 5.78 21.81 -4.99
C VAL A 554 5.98 22.81 -6.12
N ALA A 555 4.97 23.66 -6.36
CA ALA A 555 5.06 24.75 -7.33
C ALA A 555 5.66 26.01 -6.71
N ARG A 556 5.36 26.28 -5.43
CA ARG A 556 5.87 27.43 -4.69
C ARG A 556 6.24 27.06 -3.26
N ASN A 557 7.42 27.50 -2.85
CA ASN A 557 7.91 27.53 -1.48
C ASN A 557 8.69 28.83 -1.29
N ILE A 558 8.10 29.84 -0.64
CA ILE A 558 8.74 31.15 -0.44
C ILE A 558 10.10 31.07 0.26
N PHE A 559 10.32 30.04 1.08
CA PHE A 559 11.57 29.84 1.82
C PHE A 559 12.72 29.37 0.92
N LEU A 560 12.44 28.98 -0.32
CA LEU A 560 13.44 28.63 -1.34
C LEU A 560 13.36 29.57 -2.55
N ASP A 561 12.14 29.91 -2.98
CA ASP A 561 11.88 30.77 -4.15
C ASP A 561 12.12 32.25 -3.87
N GLY A 562 12.17 32.65 -2.60
CA GLY A 562 12.20 34.05 -2.19
C GLY A 562 10.84 34.76 -2.26
N ASN A 563 10.84 36.02 -1.84
CA ASN A 563 9.70 36.92 -1.80
C ASN A 563 8.95 36.98 -3.15
N THR A 564 7.61 37.04 -3.10
CA THR A 564 6.75 37.05 -4.30
C THR A 564 6.80 38.38 -5.04
N PHE A 565 6.88 39.48 -4.27
CA PHE A 565 6.61 40.83 -4.78
C PHE A 565 7.87 41.70 -4.93
N ARG A 566 9.05 41.11 -4.70
CA ARG A 566 10.34 41.80 -4.81
C ARG A 566 11.47 40.77 -4.90
N ASP A 567 12.60 41.21 -5.44
CA ASP A 567 13.80 40.38 -5.45
C ASP A 567 14.32 40.15 -4.03
N SER A 568 14.75 38.93 -3.77
CA SER A 568 15.32 38.47 -2.51
C SER A 568 16.17 37.22 -2.76
N PRO A 569 17.00 36.78 -1.80
CA PRO A 569 17.74 35.53 -1.93
C PRO A 569 16.80 34.35 -2.25
N SER A 570 17.25 33.48 -3.14
CA SER A 570 16.53 32.27 -3.56
C SER A 570 17.53 31.18 -3.97
N ILE A 571 17.05 29.94 -4.04
CA ILE A 571 17.80 28.75 -4.46
C ILE A 571 16.92 27.86 -5.32
N ASP A 572 17.52 27.15 -6.27
CA ASP A 572 16.79 26.25 -7.18
C ASP A 572 16.21 25.07 -6.40
N LYS A 573 14.88 25.05 -6.28
CA LYS A 573 14.15 24.02 -5.52
C LYS A 573 13.92 22.73 -6.31
N ASN A 574 13.82 21.63 -5.58
CA ASN A 574 13.24 20.38 -6.08
C ASN A 574 11.72 20.50 -6.09
N ASN A 575 11.11 20.24 -7.25
CA ASN A 575 9.65 20.29 -7.40
C ASN A 575 8.95 19.06 -6.81
N PHE A 576 9.70 18.04 -6.38
CA PHE A 576 9.15 16.86 -5.72
C PHE A 576 9.86 16.60 -4.40
N VAL A 577 9.09 16.58 -3.32
CA VAL A 577 9.58 16.36 -1.96
C VAL A 577 8.75 15.26 -1.31
N ALA A 578 9.41 14.29 -0.70
CA ALA A 578 8.78 13.23 0.06
C ALA A 578 9.18 13.27 1.54
N ASP A 579 8.20 13.09 2.41
CA ASP A 579 8.37 12.97 3.85
C ASP A 579 8.06 11.52 4.27
N VAL A 580 8.88 10.97 5.15
CA VAL A 580 8.60 9.72 5.89
C VAL A 580 8.62 10.07 7.36
N SER A 581 7.52 9.80 8.06
CA SER A 581 7.37 10.11 9.47
C SER A 581 7.12 8.86 10.29
N GLY A 582 7.48 8.90 11.57
CA GLY A 582 7.16 7.85 12.52
C GLY A 582 7.19 8.37 13.95
N GLY A 583 6.34 7.82 14.80
CA GLY A 583 6.24 8.31 16.18
C GLY A 583 5.42 7.44 17.11
N LEU A 584 5.35 7.92 18.35
CA LEU A 584 4.63 7.34 19.47
C LEU A 584 3.83 8.46 20.15
N ALA A 585 2.59 8.16 20.49
CA ALA A 585 1.83 8.99 21.42
C ALA A 585 1.43 8.17 22.65
N LEU A 586 1.53 8.81 23.80
CA LEU A 586 1.15 8.29 25.10
C LEU A 586 0.06 9.18 25.67
N THR A 587 -1.05 8.58 26.07
CA THR A 587 -2.22 9.28 26.63
C THR A 587 -2.37 8.86 28.09
N PHE A 588 -2.51 9.86 28.96
CA PHE A 588 -2.73 9.69 30.40
C PHE A 588 -3.88 10.61 30.82
N GLU A 589 -5.04 10.05 31.10
CA GLU A 589 -6.24 10.75 31.57
C GLU A 589 -6.73 11.90 30.66
N ARG A 590 -6.13 13.09 30.84
CA ARG A 590 -6.45 14.33 30.11
C ARG A 590 -5.27 14.86 29.31
N PHE A 591 -4.14 14.18 29.35
CA PHE A 591 -2.91 14.61 28.72
C PHE A 591 -2.49 13.61 27.66
N ARG A 592 -1.95 14.11 26.56
CA ARG A 592 -1.25 13.32 25.56
C ARG A 592 0.11 13.91 25.31
N VAL A 593 1.13 13.06 25.39
CA VAL A 593 2.50 13.39 24.96
C VAL A 593 2.77 12.62 23.68
N SER A 594 3.28 13.29 22.67
CA SER A 594 3.65 12.69 21.40
C SER A 594 5.09 13.02 21.06
N TYR A 595 5.77 12.05 20.48
CA TYR A 595 7.09 12.20 19.89
C TYR A 595 7.03 11.66 18.47
N SER A 596 7.62 12.39 17.53
CA SER A 596 7.75 11.94 16.15
C SER A 596 9.07 12.36 15.55
N VAL A 597 9.47 11.63 14.53
CA VAL A 597 10.63 11.91 13.70
C VAL A 597 10.16 11.96 12.26
N VAL A 598 10.64 12.95 11.52
CA VAL A 598 10.33 13.16 10.11
C VAL A 598 11.64 13.20 9.34
N TYR A 599 11.75 12.32 8.36
CA TYR A 599 12.77 12.32 7.34
C TYR A 599 12.21 12.95 6.07
N ARG A 600 12.87 13.96 5.53
CA ARG A 600 12.46 14.68 4.33
C ARG A 600 13.54 14.62 3.26
N THR A 601 13.15 14.28 2.03
CA THR A 601 14.08 14.32 0.89
C THR A 601 14.54 15.75 0.60
N LYS A 602 15.74 15.91 0.04
CA LYS A 602 16.30 17.21 -0.38
C LYS A 602 15.27 18.12 -1.05
N GLU A 603 15.15 19.35 -0.56
CA GLU A 603 14.19 20.34 -1.04
C GLU A 603 14.78 21.26 -2.12
N PHE A 604 16.10 21.30 -2.29
CA PHE A 604 16.78 22.17 -3.26
C PHE A 604 18.13 21.61 -3.73
N ASP A 605 18.64 22.15 -4.84
CA ASP A 605 19.94 21.80 -5.41
C ASP A 605 21.08 22.39 -4.57
N GLY A 606 22.06 21.56 -4.24
CA GLY A 606 23.18 21.93 -3.37
C GLY A 606 22.99 21.55 -1.90
N GLN A 607 21.78 21.10 -1.51
CA GLN A 607 21.54 20.56 -0.16
C GLN A 607 22.43 19.34 0.10
N ALA A 608 23.21 19.36 1.18
CA ALA A 608 24.21 18.33 1.48
C ALA A 608 23.56 16.96 1.72
N ASP A 609 22.62 16.91 2.65
CA ASP A 609 21.93 15.69 3.09
C ASP A 609 20.41 15.88 3.12
N ASN A 610 19.67 14.79 3.31
CA ASN A 610 18.23 14.83 3.55
C ASN A 610 17.96 15.37 4.97
N ASP A 611 16.84 16.04 5.17
CA ASP A 611 16.51 16.63 6.47
C ASP A 611 15.92 15.58 7.41
N LEU A 612 16.29 15.67 8.68
CA LEU A 612 15.78 14.80 9.74
C LEU A 612 15.51 15.62 11.00
N PHE A 613 14.24 15.78 11.34
CA PHE A 613 13.79 16.56 12.49
C PHE A 613 12.85 15.78 13.39
N GLY A 614 12.85 16.15 14.66
CA GLY A 614 11.96 15.59 15.66
C GLY A 614 10.91 16.60 16.10
N SER A 615 9.72 16.10 16.45
CA SER A 615 8.61 16.87 17.00
C SER A 615 8.19 16.31 18.35
N VAL A 616 7.99 17.18 19.33
CA VAL A 616 7.37 16.86 20.61
C VAL A 616 6.08 17.64 20.75
N GLY A 617 4.98 16.95 21.04
CA GLY A 617 3.67 17.55 21.27
C GLY A 617 3.11 17.22 22.65
N LEU A 618 2.53 18.20 23.33
CA LEU A 618 1.74 18.05 24.55
C LEU A 618 0.32 18.57 24.31
N THR A 619 -0.66 17.69 24.37
CA THR A 619 -2.09 18.05 24.28
C THR A 619 -2.76 17.87 25.62
N TYR A 620 -3.59 18.84 26.00
CA TYR A 620 -4.47 18.79 27.16
C TYR A 620 -5.94 18.93 26.74
N ARG A 621 -6.82 18.07 27.25
CA ARG A 621 -8.27 18.09 27.01
C ARG A 621 -9.07 18.51 28.23
N TYR A 622 -10.13 19.30 28.03
CA TYR A 622 -10.97 19.86 29.11
C TYR A 622 -12.42 20.18 28.72
#